data_AF-A0AAU3QZU5-F1
#
_entry.id   AF-A0AAU3QZU5-F1
#
_cell.length_a   1.000
_cell.length_b   1.000
_cell.length_c   1.000
_cell.angle_alpha   90.00
_cell.angle_beta   90.00
_cell.angle_gamma   90.00
#
_symmetry.space_group_name_H-M   'P 1'
#
loop_
_entity.id
_entity.type
_entity.pdbx_description
1 polymer ?
#
loop_
_entity_poly.entity_id
_entity_poly.type
_entity_poly.pdbx_seq_one_letter_code
_entity_poly.pdbx_strand_id
1 'polypeptide(L)'
;MATNLFGENRTRLGYENQEWSVWTSGMDDIHDRETLGGALNLANELNATFAQLRFNSTSDLDPVMYAVVLHYGYAWTVATEHALGLDCGVPACDPCSTKRSAA
;
A
#
# COMPACT_ATOMS: atom_id res chain seq x y z
N MET A 1 -18.49 12.94 16.26
CA MET A 1 -18.49 11.72 15.43
C MET A 1 -17.21 11.72 14.64
N ALA A 2 -16.37 10.70 14.78
CA ALA A 2 -15.13 10.61 13.99
C ALA A 2 -15.49 10.21 12.56
N THR A 3 -15.23 11.09 11.59
CA THR A 3 -15.39 10.77 10.16
C THR A 3 -14.40 9.68 9.82
N ASN A 4 -14.90 8.47 9.55
CA ASN A 4 -14.07 7.36 9.14
C ASN A 4 -13.66 7.55 7.67
N LEU A 5 -12.49 8.14 7.44
CA LEU A 5 -11.95 8.48 6.11
C LEU A 5 -11.89 7.29 5.14
N PHE A 6 -11.87 6.05 5.66
CA PHE A 6 -11.69 4.83 4.85
C PHE A 6 -12.86 3.85 4.95
N GLY A 7 -14.03 4.28 5.44
CA GLY A 7 -15.20 3.39 5.57
C GLY A 7 -15.01 2.20 6.52
N GLU A 8 -15.96 1.28 6.53
CA GLU A 8 -16.02 0.16 7.51
C GLU A 8 -15.00 -0.95 7.21
N ASN A 9 -14.56 -1.03 5.96
CA ASN A 9 -13.87 -2.17 5.37
C ASN A 9 -12.38 -1.93 5.21
N ARG A 10 -11.69 -1.66 6.32
CA ARG A 10 -10.28 -1.21 6.36
C ARG A 10 -9.39 -2.20 7.10
N THR A 11 -8.14 -2.32 6.68
CA THR A 11 -7.12 -3.11 7.39
C THR A 11 -6.24 -2.17 8.20
N ARG A 12 -5.93 -2.56 9.44
CA ARG A 12 -4.95 -1.84 10.26
C ARG A 12 -3.56 -2.42 9.99
N LEU A 13 -2.71 -1.62 9.35
CA LEU A 13 -1.32 -1.95 9.03
C LEU A 13 -0.34 -1.25 9.97
N GLY A 14 -0.68 -0.02 10.37
CA GLY A 14 0.14 0.78 11.27
C GLY A 14 -0.38 0.91 12.68
N TYR A 15 0.19 1.87 13.40
CA TYR A 15 -0.08 2.09 14.81
C TYR A 15 -1.28 3.02 15.03
N GLU A 16 -2.09 2.70 16.03
CA GLU A 16 -3.33 3.44 16.33
C GLU A 16 -3.11 4.78 17.01
N ASN A 17 -1.94 4.97 17.61
CA ASN A 17 -1.55 6.21 18.28
C ASN A 17 -0.91 7.22 17.31
N GLN A 18 -0.65 6.83 16.06
CA GLN A 18 -0.15 7.71 15.01
C GLN A 18 -1.29 8.15 14.12
N GLU A 19 -1.68 9.42 14.23
CA GLU A 19 -2.77 9.96 13.41
C GLU A 19 -2.46 9.86 11.92
N TRP A 20 -1.25 10.23 11.50
CA TRP A 20 -0.82 10.14 10.11
C TRP A 20 0.47 9.35 9.99
N SER A 21 0.53 8.43 9.03
CA SER A 21 1.76 7.71 8.69
C SER A 21 1.76 7.26 7.24
N VAL A 22 2.89 6.80 6.74
CA VAL A 22 3.04 6.27 5.39
C VAL A 22 3.57 4.85 5.47
N TRP A 23 2.81 3.89 4.95
CA TRP A 23 3.23 2.49 4.82
C TRP A 23 3.79 2.21 3.43
N THR A 24 4.87 1.43 3.35
CA THR A 24 5.51 1.00 2.10
C THR A 24 5.29 -0.50 1.87
N SER A 25 4.47 -0.86 0.88
CA SER A 25 3.94 -2.23 0.74
C SER A 25 4.97 -3.33 0.46
N GLY A 26 6.11 -2.98 -0.15
CA GLY A 26 7.15 -3.96 -0.49
C GLY A 26 8.23 -4.15 0.57
N MET A 27 8.42 -3.16 1.45
CA MET A 27 9.40 -3.20 2.54
C MET A 27 8.74 -3.46 3.90
N ASP A 28 7.41 -3.33 3.94
CA ASP A 28 6.60 -3.36 5.16
C ASP A 28 7.08 -2.37 6.23
N ASP A 29 7.55 -1.20 5.78
CA ASP A 29 8.04 -0.13 6.64
C ASP A 29 6.99 0.97 6.81
N ILE A 30 6.97 1.60 7.99
CA ILE A 30 5.99 2.62 8.40
C ILE A 30 6.72 3.88 8.84
N HIS A 31 6.51 4.95 8.10
CA HIS A 31 7.06 6.26 8.40
C HIS A 31 6.04 7.13 9.13
N ASP A 32 6.35 7.52 10.36
CA ASP A 32 5.53 8.43 11.17
C ASP A 32 5.51 9.84 10.57
N ARG A 33 4.35 10.50 10.60
CA ARG A 33 4.16 11.88 10.15
C ARG A 33 3.21 12.63 11.07
N GLU A 34 3.64 13.81 11.50
CA GLU A 34 2.82 14.64 12.40
C GLU A 34 1.59 15.25 11.71
N THR A 35 1.57 15.32 10.37
CA THR A 35 0.49 15.97 9.61
C THR A 35 0.13 15.21 8.34
N LEU A 36 -1.14 15.31 7.94
CA LEU A 36 -1.63 14.82 6.64
C LEU A 36 -0.81 15.36 5.47
N GLY A 37 -0.49 16.66 5.47
CA GLY A 37 0.31 17.28 4.41
C GLY A 37 1.70 16.65 4.28
N GLY A 38 2.36 16.38 5.41
CA GLY A 38 3.64 15.68 5.42
C GLY A 38 3.54 14.23 4.94
N ALA A 39 2.46 13.52 5.30
CA ALA A 39 2.21 12.17 4.83
C ALA A 39 1.93 12.10 3.32
N LEU A 40 1.11 13.02 2.79
CA LEU A 40 0.83 13.10 1.36
C LEU A 40 2.08 13.45 0.54
N ASN A 41 2.90 14.39 1.01
CA ASN A 41 4.15 14.75 0.34
C ASN A 41 5.13 13.56 0.30
N LEU A 42 5.35 12.90 1.44
CA LEU A 42 6.22 11.71 1.48
C LEU A 42 5.69 10.58 0.59
N ALA A 43 4.39 10.27 0.67
CA ALA A 43 3.81 9.22 -0.16
C ALA A 43 3.95 9.53 -1.65
N ASN A 44 3.80 10.80 -2.06
CA ASN A 44 4.01 11.23 -3.43
C ASN A 44 5.48 11.06 -3.87
N GLU A 45 6.44 11.51 -3.07
CA GLU A 45 7.88 11.38 -3.34
C GLU A 45 8.30 9.91 -3.48
N LEU A 46 7.84 9.05 -2.56
CA LEU A 46 8.13 7.62 -2.60
C LEU A 46 7.50 6.94 -3.81
N ASN A 47 6.22 7.22 -4.10
CA ASN A 47 5.55 6.65 -5.27
C ASN A 47 6.19 7.08 -6.59
N ALA A 48 6.62 8.34 -6.72
CA ALA A 48 7.37 8.79 -7.88
C ALA A 48 8.70 8.03 -8.03
N THR A 49 9.40 7.82 -6.91
CA THR A 49 10.65 7.04 -6.88
C THR A 49 10.40 5.58 -7.27
N PHE A 50 9.38 4.93 -6.71
CA PHE A 50 9.04 3.54 -6.99
C PHE A 50 8.59 3.34 -8.44
N ALA A 51 7.84 4.29 -9.01
CA ALA A 51 7.49 4.28 -10.41
C ALA A 51 8.74 4.34 -11.29
N GLN A 52 9.68 5.25 -11.01
CA GLN A 52 10.93 5.33 -11.76
C GLN A 52 11.77 4.05 -11.67
N LEU A 53 11.87 3.45 -10.47
CA LEU A 53 12.55 2.16 -10.29
C LEU A 53 11.89 1.06 -11.12
N ARG A 54 10.55 1.01 -11.14
CA ARG A 54 9.79 0.04 -11.94
C ARG A 54 10.00 0.22 -13.43
N PHE A 55 10.05 1.46 -13.93
CA PHE A 55 10.32 1.75 -15.34
C PHE A 55 11.74 1.38 -15.77
N ASN A 56 12.70 1.49 -14.85
CA ASN A 56 14.10 1.15 -15.13
C ASN A 56 14.40 -0.35 -15.01
N SER A 57 13.48 -1.14 -14.44
CA SER A 57 13.63 -2.58 -14.32
C SER A 57 13.07 -3.32 -15.53
N THR A 58 13.87 -4.25 -16.05
CA THR A 58 13.46 -5.24 -17.07
C THR A 58 13.01 -6.58 -16.46
N SER A 59 13.10 -6.73 -15.14
CA SER A 59 12.78 -7.95 -14.42
C SER A 59 11.31 -7.96 -14.00
N ASP A 60 10.60 -9.02 -14.40
CA ASP A 60 9.24 -9.29 -13.94
C ASP A 60 9.16 -9.80 -12.50
N LEU A 61 10.32 -10.05 -11.88
CA LEU A 61 10.43 -10.52 -10.50
C LEU A 61 10.67 -9.37 -9.51
N ASP A 62 10.88 -8.15 -10.01
CA ASP A 62 11.10 -7.00 -9.15
C ASP A 62 9.79 -6.61 -8.44
N PRO A 63 9.84 -6.37 -7.12
CA PRO A 63 8.64 -6.10 -6.36
C PRO A 63 8.02 -4.78 -6.78
N VAL A 64 6.70 -4.78 -6.95
CA VAL A 64 5.93 -3.55 -7.11
C VAL A 64 5.72 -2.95 -5.72
N MET A 65 6.19 -1.72 -5.54
CA MET A 65 6.13 -1.00 -4.26
C MET A 65 5.18 0.18 -4.36
N TYR A 66 4.39 0.38 -3.31
CA TYR A 66 3.52 1.54 -3.15
C TYR A 66 3.72 2.16 -1.78
N ALA A 67 3.67 3.48 -1.72
CA ALA A 67 3.56 4.26 -0.49
C ALA A 67 2.11 4.69 -0.28
N VAL A 68 1.51 4.28 0.83
CA VAL A 68 0.09 4.50 1.16
C VAL A 68 -0.01 5.31 2.43
N VAL A 69 -0.78 6.40 2.39
CA VAL A 69 -1.06 7.21 3.57
C VAL A 69 -2.06 6.47 4.47
N LEU A 70 -1.72 6.35 5.74
CA LEU A 70 -2.55 5.78 6.78
C LEU A 70 -3.13 6.89 7.67
N HIS A 71 -4.36 6.67 8.14
CA HIS A 71 -4.97 7.46 9.21
C HIS A 71 -5.26 6.56 10.41
N TYR A 72 -4.62 6.80 11.55
CA TYR A 72 -4.65 5.91 12.73
C TYR A 72 -4.32 4.45 12.38
N GLY A 73 -3.32 4.26 11.52
CA GLY A 73 -2.84 2.96 11.08
C GLY A 73 -3.73 2.24 10.06
N TYR A 74 -4.82 2.84 9.59
CA TYR A 74 -5.75 2.21 8.65
C TYR A 74 -5.50 2.57 7.19
N ALA A 75 -5.69 1.57 6.31
CA ALA A 75 -5.75 1.70 4.86
C ALA A 75 -6.82 0.77 4.26
N TRP A 76 -7.20 1.06 3.01
CA TRP A 76 -7.79 0.07 2.11
C TRP A 76 -6.70 -0.67 1.36
N THR A 77 -6.78 -2.00 1.36
CA THR A 77 -5.84 -2.87 0.64
C THR A 77 -6.59 -3.76 -0.33
N VAL A 78 -5.90 -4.22 -1.38
CA VAL A 78 -6.45 -5.22 -2.32
C VAL A 78 -6.88 -6.49 -1.60
N ALA A 79 -6.15 -6.92 -0.56
CA ALA A 79 -6.57 -8.06 0.26
C ALA A 79 -7.90 -7.79 1.00
N THR A 80 -8.15 -6.55 1.39
CA THR A 80 -9.43 -6.13 1.98
C THR A 80 -10.54 -6.16 0.94
N GLU A 81 -10.31 -5.61 -0.26
CA GLU A 81 -11.26 -5.69 -1.38
C GLU A 81 -11.59 -7.16 -1.72
N HIS A 82 -10.58 -8.02 -1.72
CA HIS A 82 -10.72 -9.45 -2.05
C HIS A 82 -11.52 -10.19 -1.00
N ALA A 83 -11.22 -9.95 0.28
CA ALA A 83 -11.98 -10.52 1.39
C ALA A 83 -13.46 -10.11 1.38
N LEU A 84 -13.78 -8.99 0.73
CA LEU A 84 -15.13 -8.43 0.64
C LEU A 84 -15.81 -8.72 -0.70
N GLY A 85 -15.11 -9.37 -1.64
CA GLY A 85 -15.60 -9.61 -3.00
C GLY A 85 -15.87 -8.32 -3.78
N LEU A 86 -15.18 -7.23 -3.44
CA LEU A 86 -15.31 -5.91 -4.06
C LEU A 86 -14.25 -5.64 -5.12
N ASP A 87 -13.40 -6.62 -5.42
CA ASP A 87 -12.36 -6.52 -6.45
C ASP A 87 -12.96 -6.01 -7.76
N CYS A 88 -12.42 -4.90 -8.27
CA CYS A 88 -12.88 -4.22 -9.49
C CYS A 88 -12.62 -5.00 -10.79
N GLY A 89 -12.55 -6.33 -10.73
CA GLY A 89 -12.22 -7.21 -11.83
C GLY A 89 -10.72 -7.38 -12.08
N VAL A 90 -9.85 -6.92 -11.17
CA VAL A 90 -8.43 -7.23 -11.20
C VAL A 90 -8.27 -8.70 -10.80
N PRO A 91 -7.71 -9.58 -11.67
CA PRO A 91 -7.43 -10.96 -11.29
C PRO A 91 -6.55 -10.94 -10.04
N ALA A 92 -6.92 -11.71 -9.01
CA ALA A 92 -6.05 -11.93 -7.85
C ALA A 92 -4.64 -12.21 -8.38
N CYS A 93 -3.65 -11.45 -7.92
CA CYS A 93 -2.26 -11.66 -8.32
C CYS A 93 -1.95 -13.15 -8.23
N ASP A 94 -1.53 -13.78 -9.33
CA ASP A 94 -1.13 -15.18 -9.27
C ASP A 94 -0.07 -15.35 -8.17
N PRO A 95 -0.09 -16.46 -7.41
CA PRO A 95 0.93 -16.71 -6.39
C PRO A 95 2.33 -16.49 -6.98
N CYS A 96 3.22 -15.81 -6.26
CA CYS A 96 4.60 -15.60 -6.71
C CYS A 96 5.33 -16.93 -7.04
N SER A 97 4.87 -18.06 -6.48
CA SER A 97 5.34 -19.42 -6.78
C SER A 97 5.00 -19.89 -8.20
N THR A 98 3.94 -19.37 -8.82
CA THR A 98 3.51 -19.75 -10.17
C THR A 98 4.56 -19.40 -11.22
N LYS A 99 5.26 -18.26 -11.06
CA LYS A 99 6.36 -17.85 -11.94
C LYS A 99 7.72 -18.50 -11.64
N ARG A 100 7.90 -19.14 -10.48
CA ARG A 100 9.16 -19.82 -10.11
C ARG A 100 9.37 -21.16 -10.82
N SER A 101 8.30 -21.74 -11.37
CA SER A 101 8.33 -23.07 -12.01
C SER A 101 8.61 -23.03 -13.51
N ALA A 102 8.74 -21.83 -14.09
CA ALA A 102 8.89 -21.60 -15.52
C ALA A 102 10.33 -21.23 -15.94
N ALA A 103 11.32 -21.42 -15.05
CA ALA A 103 12.74 -21.19 -15.31
C ALA A 103 13.49 -22.52 -15.48
#